data_AF-A0A2M7PZT4-F1
#
_entry.id   AF-A0A2M7PZT4-F1
#
_cell.length_a   1.000
_cell.length_b   1.000
_cell.length_c   1.000
_cell.angle_alpha   90.00
_cell.angle_beta   90.00
_cell.angle_gamma   90.00
#
_symmetry.space_group_name_H-M   'P 1'
#
loop_
_entity.id
_entity.type
_entity.pdbx_description
1 polymer ?
#
loop_
_entity_poly.entity_id
_entity_poly.type
_entity_poly.pdbx_seq_one_letter_code
_entity_poly.pdbx_strand_id
1 'polypeptide(L)'
;MKRSADHDEEQITSTLKELLDTHHLSAIQKNSIINLIGGTLGISIIWYVFETIIKSEHIHIWALLAFLNMLIYIGICTLTDHHRHIFSERQWKYIFFFPALLAGLVWGSLIFFTPNNEIYMMFMSCIIIAVVGTALGTTGNNLSIFAPFTSLVTAFLVIRLVELGGFLYLSLALFISIYFLVMLSLAYKFTQASTQEHRLLLENKALVQQLANEKQVAEKANEEKSRFLASASHDLRQPIHALNLFIDALGHQLTNKKRNYSALSVVRHIATLQKQSLTWFFCIFLF
;
A
#
# COMPACT_ATOMS: atom_id res chain seq x y z
N MET A 1 -25.64 -4.19 -18.55
CA MET A 1 -24.44 -3.33 -18.47
C MET A 1 -24.28 -2.67 -17.10
N LYS A 2 -25.23 -1.86 -16.60
CA LYS A 2 -25.08 -1.19 -15.29
C LYS A 2 -24.82 -2.14 -14.10
N ARG A 3 -25.44 -3.34 -14.12
CA ARG A 3 -25.30 -4.37 -13.08
C ARG A 3 -23.97 -5.16 -13.12
N SER A 4 -23.21 -5.13 -14.22
CA SER A 4 -21.87 -5.75 -14.26
C SER A 4 -20.80 -4.75 -13.80
N ALA A 5 -20.95 -3.46 -14.14
CA ALA A 5 -20.06 -2.41 -13.67
C ALA A 5 -20.08 -2.26 -12.13
N ASP A 6 -21.27 -2.29 -11.50
CA ASP A 6 -21.39 -2.29 -10.03
C ASP A 6 -20.72 -3.53 -9.39
N HIS A 7 -20.81 -4.68 -10.06
CA HIS A 7 -20.24 -5.93 -9.55
C HIS A 7 -18.71 -5.95 -9.65
N ASP A 8 -18.18 -5.41 -10.75
CA ASP A 8 -16.74 -5.23 -10.94
C ASP A 8 -16.17 -4.22 -9.92
N GLU A 9 -16.90 -3.14 -9.63
CA GLU A 9 -16.49 -2.11 -8.66
C GLU A 9 -16.51 -2.65 -7.21
N GLU A 10 -17.53 -3.43 -6.83
CA GLU A 10 -17.63 -4.07 -5.51
C GLU A 10 -16.57 -5.18 -5.33
N GLN A 11 -16.26 -5.92 -6.39
CA GLN A 11 -15.22 -6.94 -6.39
C GLN A 11 -13.80 -6.33 -6.33
N ILE A 12 -13.58 -5.19 -7.01
CA ILE A 12 -12.34 -4.42 -6.90
C ILE A 12 -12.18 -3.86 -5.48
N THR A 13 -13.25 -3.29 -4.91
CA THR A 13 -13.20 -2.69 -3.57
C THR A 13 -12.91 -3.73 -2.48
N SER A 14 -13.51 -4.92 -2.59
CA SER A 14 -13.24 -6.03 -1.67
C SER A 14 -11.82 -6.59 -1.83
N THR A 15 -11.34 -6.80 -3.06
CA THR A 15 -9.97 -7.27 -3.34
C THR A 15 -8.93 -6.26 -2.84
N LEU A 16 -9.18 -4.96 -3.01
CA LEU A 16 -8.31 -3.90 -2.51
C LEU A 16 -8.26 -3.86 -0.98
N LYS A 17 -9.39 -4.08 -0.32
CA LYS A 17 -9.47 -4.14 1.15
C LYS A 17 -8.69 -5.34 1.70
N GLU A 18 -8.78 -6.49 1.05
CA GLU A 18 -8.04 -7.70 1.41
C GLU A 18 -6.52 -7.54 1.23
N LEU A 19 -6.11 -6.86 0.15
CA LEU A 19 -4.71 -6.47 -0.08
C LEU A 19 -4.21 -5.42 0.94
N LEU A 20 -5.11 -4.59 1.48
CA LEU A 20 -4.78 -3.58 2.50
C LEU A 20 -4.46 -4.25 3.84
N ASP A 21 -5.32 -5.16 4.27
CA ASP A 21 -5.19 -5.89 5.53
C ASP A 21 -3.93 -6.77 5.51
N THR A 22 -3.59 -7.34 4.35
CA THR A 22 -2.40 -8.18 4.21
C THR A 22 -1.08 -7.43 4.40
N HIS A 23 -0.99 -6.19 3.88
CA HIS A 23 0.20 -5.35 4.02
C HIS A 23 0.41 -4.79 5.42
N HIS A 24 -0.65 -4.32 6.10
CA HIS A 24 -0.56 -3.78 7.47
C HIS A 24 0.00 -4.80 8.48
N LEU A 25 -0.47 -6.04 8.39
CA LEU A 25 0.00 -7.14 9.24
C LEU A 25 1.44 -7.55 8.92
N SER A 26 1.83 -7.53 7.64
CA SER A 26 3.18 -7.93 7.23
C SER A 26 4.28 -7.01 7.80
N ALA A 27 4.01 -5.72 7.98
CA ALA A 27 4.96 -4.77 8.55
C ALA A 27 5.17 -5.02 10.06
N ILE A 28 4.07 -5.22 10.79
CA ILE A 28 4.11 -5.55 12.24
C ILE A 28 4.85 -6.87 12.46
N GLN A 29 4.63 -7.85 11.58
CA GLN A 29 5.27 -9.18 11.65
C GLN A 29 6.75 -9.17 11.23
N LYS A 30 7.13 -8.39 10.22
CA LYS A 30 8.57 -8.22 9.89
C LYS A 30 9.33 -7.63 11.07
N ASN A 31 8.71 -6.71 11.79
CA ASN A 31 9.30 -6.08 12.96
C ASN A 31 9.22 -6.96 14.23
N SER A 32 8.37 -8.00 14.28
CA SER A 32 8.27 -8.88 15.45
C SER A 32 9.52 -9.73 15.67
N ILE A 33 10.25 -10.09 14.60
CA ILE A 33 11.54 -10.81 14.72
C ILE A 33 12.61 -9.90 15.35
N ILE A 34 12.63 -8.63 14.95
CA ILE A 34 13.56 -7.63 15.50
C ILE A 34 13.26 -7.43 16.99
N ASN A 35 11.98 -7.27 17.34
CA ASN A 35 11.54 -7.19 18.73
C ASN A 35 11.85 -8.46 19.52
N LEU A 36 11.80 -9.64 18.88
CA LEU A 36 12.13 -10.92 19.52
C LEU A 36 13.62 -11.00 19.89
N ILE A 37 14.49 -10.77 18.92
CA ILE A 37 15.94 -10.85 19.11
C ILE A 37 16.39 -9.74 20.07
N GLY A 38 16.01 -8.49 19.76
CA GLY A 38 16.38 -7.31 20.55
C GLY A 38 15.82 -7.37 21.97
N GLY A 39 14.56 -7.77 22.13
CA GLY A 39 13.92 -7.91 23.44
C GLY A 39 14.56 -9.00 24.29
N THR A 40 14.85 -10.17 23.71
CA THR A 40 15.55 -11.26 24.42
C THR A 40 16.93 -10.82 24.90
N LEU A 41 17.72 -10.21 24.02
CA LEU A 41 19.05 -9.71 24.36
C LEU A 41 18.96 -8.62 25.43
N GLY A 42 18.04 -7.65 25.27
CA GLY A 42 17.84 -6.56 26.22
C GLY A 42 17.46 -7.06 27.62
N ILE A 43 16.46 -7.94 27.72
CA ILE A 43 16.02 -8.53 28.99
C ILE A 43 17.17 -9.34 29.62
N SER A 44 17.89 -10.12 28.83
CA SER A 44 19.00 -10.96 29.32
C SER A 44 20.16 -10.14 29.86
N ILE A 45 20.53 -9.06 29.16
CA ILE A 45 21.60 -8.14 29.58
C ILE A 45 21.20 -7.41 30.85
N ILE A 46 19.98 -6.86 30.92
CA ILE A 46 19.47 -6.18 32.11
C ILE A 46 19.44 -7.14 33.30
N TRP A 47 18.90 -8.34 33.10
CA TRP A 47 18.87 -9.37 34.13
C TRP A 47 20.28 -9.68 34.66
N TYR A 48 21.25 -9.91 33.77
CA TYR A 48 22.63 -10.19 34.15
C TYR A 48 23.28 -9.04 34.92
N VAL A 49 23.08 -7.79 34.48
CA VAL A 49 23.61 -6.60 35.15
C VAL A 49 22.99 -6.43 36.54
N PHE A 50 21.67 -6.57 36.65
CA PHE A 50 20.97 -6.41 37.92
C PHE A 50 21.29 -7.52 38.91
N GLU A 51 21.51 -8.74 38.44
CA GLU A 51 21.93 -9.87 39.27
C GLU A 51 23.37 -9.68 39.81
N THR A 52 24.30 -9.34 38.92
CA THR A 52 25.73 -9.29 39.27
C THR A 52 26.13 -8.02 40.01
N ILE A 53 25.61 -6.87 39.59
CA ILE A 53 26.03 -5.56 40.11
C ILE A 53 25.07 -5.09 41.21
N ILE A 54 23.77 -5.14 40.93
CA ILE A 54 22.74 -4.57 41.82
C ILE A 54 22.30 -5.58 42.91
N LYS A 55 22.45 -6.89 42.65
CA LYS A 55 22.08 -8.00 43.56
C LYS A 55 20.63 -7.92 44.06
N SER A 56 19.70 -7.61 43.16
CA SER A 56 18.27 -7.51 43.48
C SER A 56 17.57 -8.86 43.35
N GLU A 57 17.03 -9.41 44.44
CA GLU A 57 16.30 -10.70 44.42
C GLU A 57 15.03 -10.67 43.54
N HIS A 58 14.47 -9.49 43.33
CA HIS A 58 13.23 -9.32 42.55
C HIS A 58 13.45 -9.31 41.03
N ILE A 59 14.71 -9.27 40.57
CA ILE A 59 15.01 -9.20 39.13
C ILE A 59 14.57 -10.45 38.37
N HIS A 60 14.60 -11.63 39.01
CA HIS A 60 14.16 -12.87 38.38
C HIS A 60 12.67 -12.83 38.05
N ILE A 61 11.85 -12.28 38.96
CA ILE A 61 10.40 -12.14 38.76
C ILE A 61 10.15 -11.15 37.62
N TRP A 62 10.85 -10.03 37.61
CA TRP A 62 10.74 -9.04 36.54
C TRP A 62 11.10 -9.64 35.17
N ALA A 63 12.23 -10.34 35.08
CA ALA A 63 12.68 -10.97 33.84
C ALA A 63 11.69 -12.03 33.36
N LEU A 64 11.14 -12.85 34.26
CA LEU A 64 10.09 -13.82 33.94
C LEU A 64 8.84 -13.14 33.37
N LEU A 65 8.36 -12.07 34.01
CA LEU A 65 7.20 -11.30 33.52
C LEU A 65 7.46 -10.66 32.16
N ALA A 66 8.68 -10.16 31.92
CA ALA A 66 9.08 -9.59 30.64
C ALA A 66 9.09 -10.65 29.52
N PHE A 67 9.67 -11.84 29.78
CA PHE A 67 9.63 -12.96 28.84
C PHE A 67 8.21 -13.47 28.59
N LEU A 68 7.36 -13.58 29.62
CA LEU A 68 5.97 -13.99 29.46
C LEU A 68 5.18 -12.99 28.62
N ASN A 69 5.30 -11.68 28.89
CA ASN A 69 4.65 -10.63 28.10
C ASN A 69 5.08 -10.69 26.63
N MET A 70 6.36 -10.95 26.39
CA MET A 70 6.92 -11.10 25.05
C MET A 70 6.39 -12.35 24.31
N LEU A 71 6.30 -13.50 24.98
CA LEU A 71 5.70 -14.71 24.41
C LEU A 71 4.21 -14.51 24.09
N ILE A 72 3.47 -13.81 24.96
CA ILE A 72 2.08 -13.44 24.71
C ILE A 72 1.97 -12.55 23.47
N TYR A 73 2.84 -11.53 23.34
CA TYR A 73 2.84 -10.66 22.17
C TYR A 73 3.09 -11.43 20.87
N ILE A 74 4.03 -12.37 20.87
CA ILE A 74 4.31 -13.22 19.70
C ILE A 74 3.13 -14.14 19.40
N GLY A 75 2.54 -14.77 20.42
CA GLY A 75 1.35 -15.60 20.28
C GLY A 75 0.17 -14.83 19.70
N ILE A 76 -0.02 -13.57 20.11
CA ILE A 76 -1.05 -12.70 19.52
C ILE A 76 -0.72 -12.42 18.05
N CYS A 77 0.52 -12.05 17.72
CA CYS A 77 0.95 -11.81 16.34
C CYS A 77 0.76 -13.04 15.43
N THR A 78 0.97 -14.26 15.93
CA THR A 78 0.79 -15.50 15.13
C THR A 78 -0.68 -15.92 15.03
N LEU A 79 -1.46 -15.80 16.10
CA LEU A 79 -2.90 -16.10 16.08
C LEU A 79 -3.67 -15.14 15.16
N THR A 80 -3.32 -13.86 15.25
CA THR A 80 -3.91 -12.83 14.41
C THR A 80 -3.54 -12.96 12.94
N ASP A 81 -2.39 -13.56 12.64
CA ASP A 81 -1.99 -13.93 11.28
C ASP A 81 -2.93 -14.97 10.65
N HIS A 82 -3.34 -15.95 11.44
CA HIS A 82 -4.19 -17.04 10.97
C HIS A 82 -5.66 -16.62 10.82
N HIS A 83 -6.09 -15.57 11.53
CA HIS A 83 -7.48 -15.13 11.64
C HIS A 83 -7.71 -13.70 11.12
N ARG A 84 -6.92 -13.25 10.14
CA ARG A 84 -6.91 -11.86 9.64
C ARG A 84 -8.29 -11.32 9.24
N HIS A 85 -9.15 -12.15 8.63
CA HIS A 85 -10.46 -11.73 8.10
C HIS A 85 -11.58 -11.65 9.16
N ILE A 86 -11.32 -12.11 10.39
CA ILE A 86 -12.36 -12.25 11.42
C ILE A 86 -12.53 -10.97 12.25
N PHE A 87 -11.47 -10.18 12.38
CA PHE A 87 -11.43 -9.05 13.30
C PHE A 87 -11.67 -7.71 12.59
N SER A 88 -12.55 -6.89 13.16
CA SER A 88 -12.77 -5.50 12.74
C SER A 88 -11.62 -4.58 13.17
N GLU A 89 -11.42 -3.46 12.46
CA GLU A 89 -10.37 -2.47 12.78
C GLU A 89 -10.37 -2.02 14.26
N ARG A 90 -11.55 -1.92 14.88
CA ARG A 90 -11.67 -1.54 16.28
C ARG A 90 -11.19 -2.64 17.23
N GLN A 91 -11.48 -3.90 16.92
CA GLN A 91 -11.00 -5.05 17.70
C GLN A 91 -9.48 -5.18 17.61
N TRP A 92 -8.90 -4.92 16.44
CA TRP A 92 -7.44 -4.89 16.23
C TRP A 92 -6.73 -3.91 17.16
N LYS A 93 -7.29 -2.71 17.34
CA LYS A 93 -6.73 -1.72 18.26
C LYS A 93 -6.67 -2.27 19.69
N TYR A 94 -7.72 -2.91 20.18
CA TYR A 94 -7.74 -3.46 21.53
C TYR A 94 -6.84 -4.69 21.71
N ILE A 95 -6.79 -5.58 20.72
CA ILE A 95 -5.96 -6.80 20.74
C ILE A 95 -4.49 -6.47 20.97
N PHE A 96 -3.98 -5.39 20.35
CA PHE A 96 -2.58 -4.96 20.54
C PHE A 96 -2.38 -3.89 21.63
N PHE A 97 -3.42 -3.14 21.99
CA PHE A 97 -3.35 -2.12 23.04
C PHE A 97 -3.07 -2.72 24.42
N PHE A 98 -3.82 -3.75 24.84
CA PHE A 98 -3.66 -4.33 26.18
C PHE A 98 -2.28 -4.98 26.41
N PRO A 99 -1.75 -5.80 25.48
CA PRO A 99 -0.38 -6.31 25.60
C PRO A 99 0.67 -5.21 25.66
N ALA A 100 0.51 -4.13 24.88
CA ALA A 100 1.42 -2.99 24.89
C ALA A 100 1.37 -2.22 26.23
N LEU A 101 0.18 -2.08 26.81
CA LEU A 101 0.00 -1.50 28.14
C LEU A 101 0.68 -2.36 29.21
N LEU A 102 0.48 -3.69 29.17
CA LEU A 102 1.16 -4.63 30.08
C LEU A 102 2.68 -4.59 29.90
N ALA A 103 3.18 -4.50 28.67
CA ALA A 103 4.60 -4.34 28.39
C ALA A 103 5.13 -3.05 29.04
N GLY A 104 4.36 -1.95 28.94
CA GLY A 104 4.71 -0.68 29.56
C GLY A 104 4.79 -0.76 31.08
N LEU A 105 3.86 -1.48 31.72
CA LEU A 105 3.89 -1.72 33.17
C LEU A 105 5.10 -2.56 33.59
N VAL A 106 5.39 -3.65 32.87
CA VAL A 106 6.53 -4.52 33.17
C VAL A 106 7.84 -3.74 33.02
N TRP A 107 8.07 -3.10 31.87
CA TRP A 107 9.30 -2.33 31.64
C TRP A 107 9.42 -1.12 32.57
N GLY A 108 8.32 -0.40 32.81
CA GLY A 108 8.28 0.72 33.75
C GLY A 108 8.61 0.28 35.17
N SER A 109 8.13 -0.89 35.62
CA SER A 109 8.34 -1.38 36.98
C SER A 109 9.81 -1.62 37.35
N LEU A 110 10.69 -1.77 36.35
CA LEU A 110 12.13 -1.98 36.56
C LEU A 110 12.78 -0.84 37.38
N ILE A 111 12.24 0.38 37.28
CA ILE A 111 12.76 1.53 38.02
C ILE A 111 12.66 1.38 39.54
N PHE A 112 11.66 0.63 40.04
CA PHE A 112 11.46 0.41 41.47
C PHE A 112 12.48 -0.58 42.07
N PHE A 113 13.10 -1.42 41.23
CA PHE A 113 14.18 -2.31 41.64
C PHE A 113 15.56 -1.67 41.52
N THR A 114 15.63 -0.43 41.03
CA THR A 114 16.88 0.30 40.83
C THR A 114 17.27 1.02 42.13
N PRO A 115 18.49 0.82 42.66
CA PRO A 115 18.93 1.53 43.85
C PRO A 115 18.94 3.05 43.64
N ASN A 116 18.62 3.80 44.71
CA ASN A 116 18.61 5.27 44.71
C ASN A 116 20.03 5.86 44.70
N ASN A 117 20.77 5.61 43.62
CA ASN A 117 22.10 6.14 43.36
C ASN A 117 22.11 6.80 41.98
N GLU A 118 22.81 7.94 41.88
CA GLU A 118 22.87 8.74 40.65
C GLU A 118 23.31 7.92 39.44
N ILE A 119 24.36 7.09 39.60
CA ILE A 119 24.94 6.30 38.52
C ILE A 119 23.91 5.29 37.99
N TYR A 120 23.22 4.58 38.88
CA TYR A 120 22.22 3.58 38.47
C TYR A 120 20.99 4.24 37.84
N MET A 121 20.55 5.40 38.33
CA MET A 121 19.40 6.12 37.76
C MET A 121 19.72 6.71 36.36
N MET A 122 20.94 7.20 36.15
CA MET A 122 21.41 7.60 34.82
C MET A 122 21.49 6.41 33.86
N PHE A 123 22.07 5.29 34.30
CA PHE A 123 22.15 4.07 33.50
C PHE A 123 20.76 3.57 33.08
N MET A 124 19.80 3.59 34.01
CA MET A 124 18.41 3.24 33.74
C MET A 124 17.73 4.19 32.76
N SER A 125 18.03 5.48 32.84
CA SER A 125 17.52 6.47 31.89
C SER A 125 18.02 6.21 30.48
N CYS A 126 19.30 5.84 30.31
CA CYS A 126 19.85 5.43 29.02
C CYS A 126 19.17 4.18 28.46
N ILE A 127 18.90 3.18 29.30
CA ILE A 127 18.15 1.97 28.89
C ILE A 127 16.76 2.35 28.39
N ILE A 128 16.02 3.16 29.15
CA ILE A 128 14.66 3.55 28.78
C ILE A 128 14.64 4.38 27.49
N ILE A 129 15.59 5.31 27.31
CA ILE A 129 15.73 6.06 26.05
C ILE A 129 16.00 5.10 24.88
N ALA A 130 16.90 4.12 25.04
CA ALA A 130 17.19 3.15 24.00
C ALA A 130 15.95 2.30 23.65
N VAL A 131 15.24 1.80 24.66
CA VAL A 131 14.02 0.99 24.49
C VAL A 131 12.92 1.77 23.78
N VAL A 132 12.68 3.02 24.17
CA VAL A 132 11.68 3.88 23.51
C VAL A 132 12.08 4.20 22.06
N GLY A 133 13.35 4.46 21.81
CA GLY A 133 13.87 4.67 20.46
C GLY A 133 13.70 3.45 19.56
N THR A 134 14.00 2.24 20.07
CA THR A 134 13.75 0.98 19.35
C THR A 134 12.26 0.78 19.10
N ALA A 135 11.40 1.05 20.10
CA ALA A 135 9.96 0.92 19.96
C ALA A 135 9.39 1.86 18.88
N LEU A 136 9.94 3.07 18.72
CA LEU A 136 9.54 3.97 17.64
C LEU A 136 9.82 3.35 16.27
N GLY A 137 10.99 2.76 16.07
CA GLY A 137 11.37 2.15 14.79
C GLY A 137 10.57 0.88 14.45
N THR A 138 10.14 0.11 15.44
CA THR A 138 9.46 -1.18 15.22
C THR A 138 7.94 -1.10 15.30
N THR A 139 7.39 -0.21 16.13
CA THR A 139 5.94 -0.09 16.39
C THR A 139 5.39 1.32 16.22
N GLY A 140 6.22 2.32 15.91
CA GLY A 140 5.80 3.73 15.81
C GLY A 140 4.81 4.03 14.70
N ASN A 141 4.59 3.12 13.75
CA ASN A 141 3.60 3.27 12.68
C ASN A 141 2.18 2.91 13.15
N ASN A 142 2.04 2.41 14.39
CA ASN A 142 0.78 2.13 15.02
C ASN A 142 0.73 2.81 16.40
N LEU A 143 0.13 4.00 16.43
CA LEU A 143 0.00 4.80 17.65
C LEU A 143 -0.75 4.06 18.79
N SER A 144 -1.65 3.12 18.47
CA SER A 144 -2.40 2.36 19.49
C SER A 144 -1.52 1.36 20.25
N ILE A 145 -0.35 1.00 19.71
CA ILE A 145 0.65 0.13 20.34
C ILE A 145 1.73 0.99 21.01
N PHE A 146 2.30 1.93 20.25
CA PHE A 146 3.41 2.73 20.72
C PHE A 146 3.05 3.65 21.90
N ALA A 147 1.90 4.33 21.84
CA ALA A 147 1.53 5.32 22.86
C ALA A 147 1.35 4.73 24.27
N PRO A 148 0.56 3.66 24.50
CA PRO A 148 0.38 3.12 25.85
C PRO A 148 1.67 2.54 26.44
N PHE A 149 2.49 1.86 25.63
CA PHE A 149 3.77 1.33 26.05
C PHE A 149 4.71 2.45 26.51
N THR A 150 5.00 3.40 25.62
CA THR A 150 5.96 4.47 25.87
C THR A 150 5.49 5.39 26.99
N SER A 151 4.19 5.71 27.05
CA SER A 151 3.67 6.60 28.09
C SER A 151 3.87 6.03 29.49
N LEU A 152 3.65 4.72 29.69
CA LEU A 152 3.84 4.09 31.00
C LEU A 152 5.31 4.00 31.41
N VAL A 153 6.18 3.55 30.50
CA VAL A 153 7.62 3.44 30.79
C VAL A 153 8.21 4.82 31.11
N THR A 154 7.88 5.84 30.32
CA THR A 154 8.33 7.22 30.59
C THR A 154 7.73 7.76 31.88
N ALA A 155 6.42 7.58 32.13
CA ALA A 155 5.77 8.11 33.32
C ALA A 155 6.40 7.58 34.60
N PHE A 156 6.69 6.28 34.68
CA PHE A 156 7.28 5.67 35.87
C PHE A 156 8.67 6.25 36.15
N LEU A 157 9.50 6.43 35.10
CA LEU A 157 10.81 7.03 35.24
C LEU A 157 10.73 8.51 35.65
N VAL A 158 9.88 9.30 35.00
CA VAL A 158 9.73 10.74 35.29
C VAL A 158 9.22 10.95 36.72
N ILE A 159 8.18 10.20 37.13
CA ILE A 159 7.67 10.25 38.50
C ILE A 159 8.79 9.94 39.49
N ARG A 160 9.57 8.88 39.24
CA ARG A 160 10.66 8.50 40.14
C ARG A 160 11.77 9.53 40.23
N LEU A 161 12.16 10.14 39.11
CA LEU A 161 13.17 11.20 39.07
C LEU A 161 12.71 12.46 39.80
N VAL A 162 11.42 12.80 39.68
CA VAL A 162 10.83 13.94 40.41
C VAL A 162 10.79 13.68 41.91
N GLU A 163 10.43 12.46 42.35
CA GLU A 163 10.44 12.07 43.77
C GLU A 163 11.81 12.15 44.42
N LEU A 164 12.87 11.75 43.70
CA LEU A 164 14.25 11.81 44.22
C LEU A 164 14.73 13.27 44.38
N GLY A 165 14.15 14.22 43.64
CA GLY A 165 14.42 15.65 43.77
C GLY A 165 15.85 16.07 43.37
N GLY A 166 16.23 17.31 43.61
CA GLY A 166 17.56 17.80 43.26
C GLY A 166 17.75 18.13 41.78
N PHE A 167 18.74 19.00 41.51
CA PHE A 167 18.91 19.62 40.20
C PHE A 167 19.14 18.60 39.07
N LEU A 168 19.97 17.59 39.33
CA LEU A 168 20.32 16.60 38.33
C LEU A 168 19.12 15.71 37.95
N TYR A 169 18.37 15.17 38.92
CA TYR A 169 17.21 14.33 38.60
C TYR A 169 16.05 15.13 37.98
N LEU A 170 15.80 16.37 38.43
CA LEU A 170 14.78 17.23 37.82
C LEU A 170 15.13 17.64 36.39
N SER A 171 16.39 17.96 36.11
CA SER A 171 16.83 18.24 34.74
C SER A 171 16.66 17.01 33.84
N LEU A 172 17.01 15.82 34.33
CA LEU A 172 16.83 14.57 33.60
C LEU A 172 15.34 14.27 33.35
N ALA A 173 14.47 14.47 34.34
CA ALA A 173 13.02 14.32 34.19
C ALA A 173 12.46 15.25 33.10
N LEU A 174 12.93 16.50 33.06
CA LEU A 174 12.56 17.46 32.02
C LEU A 174 13.02 16.99 30.64
N PHE A 175 14.29 16.59 30.50
CA PHE A 175 14.83 16.09 29.23
C PHE A 175 14.07 14.86 28.72
N ILE A 176 13.75 13.93 29.61
CA ILE A 176 13.01 12.70 29.27
C ILE A 176 11.56 13.01 28.89
N SER A 177 10.93 13.99 29.55
CA SER A 177 9.59 14.46 29.20
C SER A 177 9.56 15.11 27.81
N ILE A 178 10.56 15.94 27.49
CA ILE A 178 10.71 16.55 26.16
C ILE A 178 10.97 15.45 25.11
N TYR A 179 11.88 14.52 25.39
CA TYR A 179 12.17 13.38 24.53
C TYR A 179 10.91 12.55 24.26
N PHE A 180 10.10 12.28 25.28
CA PHE A 180 8.82 11.59 25.15
C PHE A 180 7.85 12.32 24.22
N LEU A 181 7.67 13.64 24.38
CA LEU A 181 6.81 14.44 23.50
C LEU A 181 7.30 14.43 22.05
N VAL A 182 8.61 14.50 21.84
CA VAL A 182 9.22 14.36 20.51
C VAL A 182 8.94 12.98 19.93
N MET A 183 9.16 11.91 20.71
CA MET A 183 8.91 10.54 20.27
C MET A 183 7.44 10.27 19.95
N LEU A 184 6.51 10.82 20.74
CA LEU A 184 5.08 10.74 20.46
C LEU A 184 4.70 11.50 19.17
N SER A 185 5.30 12.68 18.97
CA SER A 185 5.11 13.48 17.76
C SER A 185 5.66 12.77 16.51
N LEU A 186 6.81 12.10 16.64
CA LEU A 186 7.39 11.29 15.56
C LEU A 186 6.53 10.07 15.26
N ALA A 187 6.04 9.35 16.27
CA ALA A 187 5.13 8.22 16.07
C ALA A 187 3.82 8.63 15.38
N TYR A 188 3.26 9.80 15.75
CA TYR A 188 2.10 10.36 15.06
C TYR A 188 2.38 10.60 13.57
N LYS A 189 3.52 11.25 13.25
CA LYS A 189 3.95 11.46 11.86
C LYS A 189 4.21 10.15 11.12
N PHE A 190 4.80 9.17 11.78
CA PHE A 190 5.11 7.87 11.18
C PHE A 190 3.84 7.07 10.87
N THR A 191 2.86 7.11 11.78
CA THR A 191 1.51 6.55 11.57
C THR A 191 0.79 7.24 10.40
N GLN A 192 0.87 8.58 10.33
CA GLN A 192 0.29 9.35 9.23
C GLN A 192 0.94 9.01 7.88
N ALA A 193 2.27 8.97 7.83
CA ALA A 193 3.02 8.63 6.63
C ALA A 193 2.69 7.21 6.13
N SER A 194 2.60 6.24 7.05
CA SER A 194 2.16 4.88 6.72
C SER A 194 0.76 4.89 6.10
N THR A 195 -0.18 5.64 6.66
CA THR A 195 -1.56 5.74 6.14
C THR A 195 -1.61 6.39 4.75
N GLN A 196 -0.75 7.38 4.49
CA GLN A 196 -0.64 8.04 3.18
C GLN A 196 -0.08 7.12 2.10
N GLU A 197 0.96 6.33 2.41
CA GLU A 197 1.52 5.34 1.50
C GLU A 197 0.43 4.36 1.02
N HIS A 198 -0.42 3.90 1.94
CA HIS A 198 -1.55 3.05 1.60
C HIS A 198 -2.54 3.73 0.65
N ARG A 199 -2.92 4.99 0.94
CA ARG A 199 -3.83 5.74 0.06
C ARG A 199 -3.27 5.91 -1.34
N LEU A 200 -1.99 6.25 -1.45
CA LEU A 200 -1.31 6.43 -2.73
C LEU A 200 -1.20 5.12 -3.51
N LEU A 201 -0.93 4.00 -2.83
CA LEU A 201 -0.91 2.68 -3.47
C LEU A 201 -2.28 2.31 -4.06
N LEU A 202 -3.37 2.59 -3.32
CA LEU A 202 -4.73 2.36 -3.78
C LEU A 202 -5.07 3.23 -5.00
N GLU A 203 -4.77 4.51 -4.92
CA GLU A 203 -5.01 5.46 -6.00
C GLU A 203 -4.20 5.08 -7.26
N ASN A 204 -2.94 4.71 -7.08
CA ASN A 204 -2.10 4.24 -8.18
C ASN A 204 -2.67 2.97 -8.84
N LYS A 205 -3.09 1.97 -8.06
CA LYS A 205 -3.71 0.75 -8.61
C LYS A 205 -5.00 1.05 -9.37
N ALA A 206 -5.86 1.91 -8.83
CA ALA A 206 -7.09 2.32 -9.50
C ALA A 206 -6.79 3.03 -10.84
N LEU A 207 -5.83 3.96 -10.85
CA LEU A 207 -5.40 4.66 -12.06
C LEU A 207 -4.79 3.72 -13.10
N VAL A 208 -3.95 2.76 -12.69
CA VAL A 208 -3.37 1.75 -13.58
C VAL A 208 -4.48 0.90 -14.23
N GLN A 209 -5.49 0.51 -13.45
CA GLN A 209 -6.61 -0.26 -13.97
C GLN A 209 -7.48 0.55 -14.94
N GLN A 210 -7.75 1.82 -14.62
CA GLN A 210 -8.45 2.72 -15.52
C GLN A 210 -7.68 2.91 -16.84
N LEU A 211 -6.38 3.14 -16.77
CA LEU A 211 -5.51 3.28 -17.93
C LEU A 211 -5.51 2.00 -18.80
N ALA A 212 -5.50 0.82 -18.17
CA ALA A 212 -5.59 -0.45 -18.88
C ALA A 212 -6.92 -0.59 -19.65
N ASN A 213 -8.04 -0.21 -19.02
CA ASN A 213 -9.36 -0.22 -19.66
C ASN A 213 -9.44 0.78 -20.82
N GLU A 214 -9.00 2.02 -20.61
CA GLU A 214 -9.00 3.05 -21.66
C GLU A 214 -8.12 2.65 -22.84
N LYS A 215 -6.95 2.05 -22.57
CA LYS A 215 -6.08 1.50 -23.61
C LYS A 215 -6.78 0.40 -24.42
N GLN A 216 -7.47 -0.53 -23.75
CA GLN A 216 -8.20 -1.60 -24.44
C GLN A 216 -9.34 -1.04 -25.33
N VAL A 217 -10.05 -0.02 -24.86
CA VAL A 217 -11.07 0.68 -25.65
C VAL A 217 -10.45 1.36 -26.88
N ALA A 218 -9.31 2.05 -26.70
CA ALA A 218 -8.61 2.71 -27.78
C ALA A 218 -8.06 1.72 -28.83
N GLU A 219 -7.48 0.60 -28.38
CA GLU A 219 -7.00 -0.47 -29.26
C GLU A 219 -8.15 -1.07 -30.08
N LYS A 220 -9.29 -1.36 -29.45
CA LYS A 220 -10.47 -1.86 -30.15
C LYS A 220 -10.99 -0.87 -31.19
N ALA A 221 -11.09 0.41 -30.84
CA ALA A 221 -11.49 1.45 -31.80
C ALA A 221 -10.49 1.58 -32.97
N ASN A 222 -9.20 1.43 -32.71
CA ASN A 222 -8.16 1.45 -33.73
C ASN A 222 -8.23 0.23 -34.66
N GLU A 223 -8.51 -0.95 -34.11
CA GLU A 223 -8.75 -2.17 -34.89
C GLU A 223 -9.99 -2.05 -35.78
N GLU A 224 -11.10 -1.55 -35.23
CA GLU A 224 -12.34 -1.31 -35.98
C GLU A 224 -12.12 -0.30 -37.12
N LYS A 225 -11.41 0.80 -36.84
CA LYS A 225 -11.01 1.79 -37.85
C LYS A 225 -10.12 1.16 -38.94
N SER A 226 -9.16 0.34 -38.55
CA SER A 226 -8.26 -0.33 -39.50
C SER A 226 -9.01 -1.32 -40.39
N ARG A 227 -9.93 -2.12 -39.83
CA ARG A 227 -10.81 -3.02 -40.60
C ARG A 227 -11.72 -2.23 -41.54
N PHE A 228 -12.29 -1.13 -41.07
CA PHE A 228 -13.13 -0.25 -41.87
C PHE A 228 -12.35 0.32 -43.07
N LEU A 229 -11.16 0.87 -42.85
CA LEU A 229 -10.31 1.42 -43.92
C LEU A 229 -9.84 0.34 -44.89
N ALA A 230 -9.53 -0.87 -44.41
CA ALA A 230 -9.14 -1.99 -45.27
C ALA A 230 -10.31 -2.44 -46.16
N SER A 231 -11.51 -2.56 -45.61
CA SER A 231 -12.73 -2.86 -46.38
C SER A 231 -13.01 -1.78 -47.41
N ALA A 232 -13.01 -0.51 -47.00
CA ALA A 232 -13.23 0.62 -47.90
C ALA A 232 -12.20 0.66 -49.03
N SER A 233 -10.93 0.39 -48.73
CA SER A 233 -9.85 0.33 -49.73
C SER A 233 -10.04 -0.81 -50.73
N HIS A 234 -10.51 -1.97 -50.26
CA HIS A 234 -10.83 -3.11 -51.13
C HIS A 234 -11.99 -2.77 -52.09
N ASP A 235 -13.04 -2.15 -51.56
CA ASP A 235 -14.21 -1.73 -52.33
C ASP A 235 -13.87 -0.59 -53.32
N LEU A 236 -12.91 0.27 -53.00
CA LEU A 236 -12.36 1.29 -53.89
C LEU A 236 -11.45 0.71 -55.01
N ARG A 237 -10.79 -0.42 -54.77
CA ARG A 237 -9.92 -1.06 -55.77
C ARG A 237 -10.72 -1.70 -56.91
N GLN A 238 -11.91 -2.23 -56.62
CA GLN A 238 -12.81 -2.84 -57.62
C GLN A 238 -13.15 -1.90 -58.79
N PRO A 239 -13.66 -0.66 -58.56
CA PRO A 239 -13.98 0.26 -59.64
C PRO A 239 -12.72 0.76 -60.37
N ILE A 240 -11.58 0.94 -59.69
CA ILE A 240 -10.32 1.30 -60.36
C ILE A 240 -9.84 0.18 -61.29
N HIS A 241 -9.93 -1.08 -60.85
CA HIS A 241 -9.53 -2.21 -61.69
C HIS A 241 -10.43 -2.35 -62.93
N ALA A 242 -11.75 -2.13 -62.76
CA ALA A 242 -12.68 -2.06 -63.88
C ALA A 242 -12.35 -0.89 -64.84
N LEU A 243 -12.01 0.29 -64.30
CA LEU A 243 -11.59 1.44 -65.12
C LEU A 243 -10.30 1.16 -65.91
N ASN A 244 -9.33 0.44 -65.33
CA ASN A 244 -8.12 0.04 -66.04
C ASN A 244 -8.43 -0.96 -67.17
N LEU A 245 -9.28 -1.97 -66.92
CA LEU A 245 -9.76 -2.88 -67.98
C LEU A 245 -10.51 -2.12 -69.10
N PHE A 246 -11.25 -1.07 -68.74
CA PHE A 246 -11.91 -0.18 -69.70
C PHE A 246 -10.91 0.56 -70.60
N ILE A 247 -9.87 1.16 -70.01
CA ILE A 247 -8.83 1.87 -70.76
C ILE A 247 -8.10 0.91 -71.71
N ASP A 248 -7.80 -0.31 -71.24
CA ASP A 248 -7.11 -1.34 -72.02
C ASP A 248 -7.97 -1.82 -73.20
N ALA A 249 -9.27 -2.07 -72.97
CA ALA A 249 -10.21 -2.44 -74.03
C ALA A 249 -10.40 -1.33 -75.08
N LEU A 250 -10.43 -0.06 -74.65
CA LEU A 250 -10.47 1.09 -75.56
C LEU A 250 -9.17 1.22 -76.37
N GLY A 251 -8.01 1.03 -75.74
CA GLY A 251 -6.71 0.99 -76.42
C GLY A 251 -6.64 -0.11 -77.49
N HIS A 252 -7.22 -1.28 -77.20
CA HIS A 252 -7.28 -2.42 -78.12
C HIS A 252 -8.28 -2.22 -79.28
N GLN A 253 -9.35 -1.43 -79.07
CA GLN A 253 -10.28 -1.04 -80.15
C GLN A 253 -9.73 0.06 -81.05
N LEU A 254 -8.91 0.96 -80.52
CA LEU A 254 -8.26 2.03 -81.31
C LEU A 254 -7.14 1.50 -82.21
N THR A 255 -6.49 0.41 -81.80
CA THR A 255 -5.49 -0.31 -82.61
C THR A 255 -6.12 -1.20 -83.69
N ASN A 256 -7.36 -1.66 -83.50
CA ASN A 256 -8.05 -2.53 -84.46
C ASN A 256 -9.05 -1.74 -85.33
N LYS A 257 -8.56 -1.29 -86.49
CA LYS A 257 -9.23 -0.37 -87.42
C LYS A 257 -10.47 -0.99 -88.08
N LYS A 258 -11.64 -1.05 -87.40
CA LYS A 258 -12.99 -1.16 -88.01
C LYS A 258 -14.15 -0.89 -87.02
N ARG A 259 -14.59 0.37 -87.00
CA ARG A 259 -15.96 0.94 -86.82
C ARG A 259 -17.10 0.01 -86.31
N ASN A 260 -17.67 0.27 -85.11
CA ASN A 260 -19.06 0.78 -84.88
C ASN A 260 -19.66 0.62 -83.45
N TYR A 261 -20.44 1.64 -83.05
CA TYR A 261 -21.60 1.73 -82.12
C TYR A 261 -21.62 1.18 -80.67
N SER A 262 -20.58 0.54 -80.15
CA SER A 262 -20.62 -0.03 -78.78
C SER A 262 -20.35 0.96 -77.63
N ALA A 263 -19.90 2.19 -77.92
CA ALA A 263 -19.46 3.15 -76.89
C ALA A 263 -20.61 3.76 -76.04
N LEU A 264 -21.84 3.79 -76.56
CA LEU A 264 -22.98 4.48 -75.93
C LEU A 264 -23.67 3.67 -74.82
N SER A 265 -23.69 2.32 -74.91
CA SER A 265 -24.23 1.46 -73.85
C SER A 265 -23.29 1.38 -72.63
N VAL A 266 -22.00 1.64 -72.85
CA VAL A 266 -20.92 1.61 -71.86
C VAL A 266 -20.94 2.85 -70.97
N VAL A 267 -21.13 4.05 -71.54
CA VAL A 267 -21.29 5.31 -70.78
C VAL A 267 -22.46 5.24 -69.79
N ARG A 268 -23.55 4.54 -70.16
CA ARG A 268 -24.74 4.39 -69.31
C ARG A 268 -24.51 3.46 -68.11
N HIS A 269 -23.61 2.46 -68.22
CA HIS A 269 -23.23 1.58 -67.11
C HIS A 269 -22.24 2.25 -66.13
N ILE A 270 -21.36 3.12 -66.62
CA ILE A 270 -20.44 3.91 -65.76
C ILE A 270 -21.23 4.92 -64.92
N ALA A 271 -22.21 5.61 -65.52
CA ALA A 271 -23.05 6.56 -64.79
C ALA A 271 -23.90 5.90 -63.68
N THR A 272 -24.26 4.62 -63.83
CA THR A 272 -25.00 3.88 -62.80
C THR A 272 -24.09 3.40 -61.67
N LEU A 273 -22.88 2.92 -61.97
CA LEU A 273 -21.89 2.52 -60.96
C LEU A 273 -21.37 3.71 -60.13
N GLN A 274 -21.11 4.87 -60.76
CA GLN A 274 -20.64 6.07 -60.07
C GLN A 274 -21.72 6.69 -59.16
N LYS A 275 -23.00 6.56 -59.56
CA LYS A 275 -24.12 7.01 -58.74
C LYS A 275 -24.30 6.12 -57.50
N GLN A 276 -24.05 4.83 -57.63
CA GLN A 276 -24.16 3.85 -56.55
C GLN A 276 -23.02 3.99 -55.53
N SER A 277 -21.80 4.28 -55.97
CA SER A 277 -20.67 4.56 -55.06
C SER A 277 -20.80 5.89 -54.32
N LEU A 278 -21.33 6.94 -54.94
CA LEU A 278 -21.62 8.22 -54.26
C LEU A 278 -22.71 8.08 -53.18
N THR A 279 -23.76 7.30 -53.41
CA THR A 279 -24.77 7.01 -52.36
C THR A 279 -24.18 6.26 -51.17
N TRP A 280 -23.25 5.34 -51.41
CA TRP A 280 -22.53 4.65 -50.33
C TRP A 280 -21.60 5.60 -49.56
N PHE A 281 -20.87 6.47 -50.25
CA PHE A 281 -19.98 7.47 -49.63
C PHE A 281 -20.76 8.47 -48.75
N PHE A 282 -21.97 8.86 -49.17
CA PHE A 282 -22.83 9.77 -48.41
C PHE A 282 -23.48 9.11 -47.17
N CYS A 283 -23.80 7.80 -47.22
CA CYS A 283 -24.29 7.06 -46.05
C CYS A 283 -23.21 6.82 -44.99
N ILE A 284 -21.93 6.76 -45.38
CA ILE A 284 -20.80 6.53 -44.46
C ILE A 284 -20.40 7.78 -43.67
N PHE A 285 -20.62 8.99 -44.20
CA PHE A 285 -20.19 10.25 -43.58
C PHE A 285 -21.26 10.93 -42.70
N LEU A 286 -22.44 10.31 -42.55
CA LEU A 286 -23.61 10.87 -41.85
C LEU A 286 -23.96 10.14 -40.53
N PHE A 287 -23.06 9.29 -40.03
CA PHE A 287 -23.14 8.60 -38.74
C PHE A 287 -21.76 8.61 -38.07
#